data_AF-A0A8H4MAD7-F1
#
_entry.id   AF-A0A8H4MAD7-F1
#
_cell.length_a   1.000
_cell.length_b   1.000
_cell.length_c   1.000
_cell.angle_alpha   90.00
_cell.angle_beta   90.00
_cell.angle_gamma   90.00
#
_symmetry.space_group_name_H-M   'P 1'
#
loop_
_entity.id
_entity.type
_entity.pdbx_description
1 polymer ?
#
loop_
_entity_poly.entity_id
_entity_poly.type
_entity_poly.pdbx_seq_one_letter_code
_entity_poly.pdbx_strand_id
1 'polypeptide(L)'
;MIEVDEDAGEVYIHVPSPSLSSYAIRYSFKAPLPTPEVLFGKEEAEDEDEDEAPDGRPTQQKVNSYQEAQGPEITLNAGISGNLRRSFRKMQFQFEDGEMMTRAVPLPLFIAGRDISLGAGISQRFADVASMKGILAKRPFAFLRDSAFALNAALLPTPLLQGTIATAVQPIPGTKPFQVNTSAIIANSLLKTPPILAMQVTKEIGERKHAFCSWSSGTIPWPSVLQVLFSPIANLGLDTESAISMTAFAQPSQFQLGFLSVPTPNRNTIVLGDDEDHAEEDEGEEEAEFRQIRRKARSEANAAESWQAVVTASPQEAGLSFTYARNIFNGKAASELARSEWSSEGHYSLPPASEPRSVRVEVRSSVNMDLSLAWNISGTRQVGRFTRVGFGVGVQGGRGLVMTASWSRLGQKISLPVAVCPMDVVNADAAALAVILPWAVYCALEFGYIRPRERRQRRRAIARRHKQLKRLIPKKKAESQQAIELMAEHVHRRQAREEEQGGLVITKAEYGHYPSPKGWINDSANATKDLEIADVTIPVAALVDHGQLFQILGFYDPAPLLPKKLKIWYTYRGKEHFVEANDSEGIACPMRTHLLG
;
A
#
# COMPACT_ATOMS: atom_id res chain seq x y z
N MET A 1 -8.99 22.72 -27.37
CA MET A 1 -8.42 23.24 -26.10
C MET A 1 -7.34 24.28 -26.36
N ILE A 2 -6.74 24.31 -27.56
CA ILE A 2 -6.07 25.49 -28.11
C ILE A 2 -6.63 25.67 -29.52
N GLU A 3 -7.11 26.87 -29.83
CA GLU A 3 -7.53 27.28 -31.17
C GLU A 3 -6.60 28.41 -31.59
N VAL A 4 -6.04 28.31 -32.80
CA VAL A 4 -5.13 29.32 -33.35
C VAL A 4 -5.89 29.96 -34.49
N ASP A 5 -6.22 31.24 -34.32
CA ASP A 5 -6.85 32.04 -35.36
C ASP A 5 -5.73 32.61 -36.25
N GLU A 6 -5.57 32.03 -37.44
CA GLU A 6 -4.47 32.36 -38.36
C GLU A 6 -4.59 33.79 -38.92
N ASP A 7 -5.80 34.36 -38.95
CA ASP A 7 -6.03 35.71 -39.47
C ASP A 7 -5.74 36.80 -38.44
N ALA A 8 -5.93 36.50 -37.15
CA ALA A 8 -5.68 37.43 -36.04
C ALA A 8 -4.31 37.22 -35.36
N GLY A 9 -3.63 36.10 -35.61
CA GLY A 9 -2.32 35.78 -35.00
C GLY A 9 -2.40 35.50 -33.49
N GLU A 10 -3.60 35.26 -32.95
CA GLU A 10 -3.84 35.02 -31.54
C GLU A 10 -4.05 33.53 -31.23
N VAL A 11 -3.57 33.09 -30.07
CA VAL A 11 -3.69 31.70 -29.60
C VAL A 11 -4.66 31.66 -28.44
N TYR A 12 -5.86 31.13 -28.67
CA TYR A 12 -6.90 31.00 -27.66
C TYR A 12 -6.75 29.68 -26.90
N ILE A 13 -6.44 29.78 -25.60
CA ILE A 13 -6.43 28.62 -24.69
C ILE A 13 -7.80 28.54 -24.01
N HIS A 14 -8.65 27.64 -24.50
CA HIS A 14 -9.95 27.39 -23.89
C HIS A 14 -9.79 26.57 -22.62
N VAL A 15 -9.87 27.24 -21.47
CA VAL A 15 -9.99 26.58 -20.17
C VAL A 15 -11.40 25.99 -20.07
N PRO A 16 -11.55 24.66 -20.01
CA PRO A 16 -12.86 24.05 -19.89
C PRO A 16 -13.46 24.39 -18.53
N SER A 17 -14.71 24.84 -18.52
CA SER A 17 -15.44 25.03 -17.28
C SER A 17 -15.74 23.66 -16.63
N PRO A 18 -15.61 23.53 -15.30
CA PRO A 18 -15.92 22.28 -14.62
C PRO A 18 -17.41 21.96 -14.80
N SER A 19 -17.71 20.81 -15.40
CA SER A 19 -19.07 20.30 -15.57
C SER A 19 -19.18 18.90 -14.99
N LEU A 20 -20.33 18.59 -14.40
CA LEU A 20 -20.65 17.24 -13.94
C LEU A 20 -20.81 16.35 -15.17
N SER A 21 -19.88 15.42 -15.38
CA SER A 21 -19.82 14.59 -16.58
C SER A 21 -20.43 13.19 -16.38
N SER A 22 -20.43 12.67 -15.15
CA SER A 22 -20.91 11.33 -14.83
C SER A 22 -21.48 11.25 -13.43
N TYR A 23 -22.33 10.25 -13.21
CA TYR A 23 -22.86 9.88 -11.90
C TYR A 23 -22.69 8.36 -11.71
N ALA A 24 -22.48 7.93 -10.47
CA ALA A 24 -22.46 6.52 -10.10
C ALA A 24 -23.02 6.37 -8.70
N ILE A 25 -24.10 5.61 -8.56
CA ILE A 25 -24.68 5.20 -7.28
C ILE A 25 -24.50 3.69 -7.21
N ARG A 26 -23.87 3.20 -6.14
CA ARG A 26 -23.64 1.76 -5.93
C ARG A 26 -24.04 1.38 -4.52
N TYR A 27 -24.70 0.24 -4.42
CA TYR A 27 -25.08 -0.40 -3.18
C TYR A 27 -24.54 -1.84 -3.20
N SER A 28 -23.82 -2.19 -2.15
CA SER A 28 -23.28 -3.52 -1.93
C SER A 28 -23.62 -3.90 -0.51
N PHE A 29 -24.29 -5.03 -0.31
CA PHE A 29 -24.53 -5.56 1.02
C PHE A 29 -24.14 -7.03 1.10
N LYS A 30 -23.73 -7.44 2.30
CA LYS A 30 -23.38 -8.81 2.60
C LYS A 30 -24.50 -9.42 3.45
N ALA A 31 -24.88 -10.65 3.14
CA ALA A 31 -25.83 -11.42 3.92
C ALA A 31 -25.27 -12.85 4.11
N PRO A 32 -25.48 -13.48 5.28
CA PRO A 32 -25.18 -14.89 5.45
C PRO A 32 -26.07 -15.73 4.53
N LEU A 33 -25.53 -16.79 3.92
CA LEU A 33 -26.30 -17.73 3.11
C LEU A 33 -27.14 -18.61 4.06
N PRO A 34 -28.48 -18.65 3.89
CA PRO A 34 -29.33 -19.49 4.73
C PRO A 34 -28.99 -20.98 4.53
N THR A 35 -28.93 -21.74 5.63
CA THR A 35 -28.75 -23.19 5.59
C THR A 35 -29.95 -23.86 4.90
N PRO A 36 -29.75 -25.03 4.26
CA PRO A 36 -30.85 -25.75 3.62
C PRO A 36 -31.99 -26.11 4.58
N GLU A 37 -31.73 -26.24 5.88
CA GLU A 37 -32.76 -26.46 6.90
C GLU A 37 -33.75 -25.29 6.99
N VAL A 38 -33.25 -24.05 6.93
CA VAL A 38 -34.06 -22.82 6.91
C VAL A 38 -34.78 -22.62 5.57
N LEU A 39 -34.12 -22.96 4.45
CA LEU A 39 -34.68 -22.82 3.10
C LEU A 39 -35.77 -23.85 2.77
N PHE A 40 -35.66 -25.06 3.32
CA PHE A 40 -36.64 -26.15 3.14
C PHE A 40 -37.62 -26.30 4.31
N GLY A 41 -37.61 -25.36 5.27
CA GLY A 41 -38.60 -25.28 6.35
C GLY A 41 -38.59 -26.47 7.30
N LYS A 42 -37.41 -27.01 7.62
CA LYS A 42 -37.31 -27.88 8.79
C LYS A 42 -37.06 -26.97 9.98
N GLU A 43 -38.10 -26.80 10.79
CA GLU A 43 -37.98 -26.21 12.11
C GLU A 43 -36.78 -26.85 12.81
N GLU A 44 -35.82 -26.02 13.23
CA GLU A 44 -34.94 -26.41 14.32
C GLU A 44 -35.87 -26.89 15.43
N ALA A 45 -35.77 -28.16 15.81
CA ALA A 45 -36.48 -28.63 16.99
C ALA A 45 -36.02 -27.71 18.12
N GLU A 46 -36.92 -26.84 18.58
CA GLU A 46 -36.75 -26.16 19.84
C GLU A 46 -36.43 -27.27 20.85
N ASP A 47 -35.26 -27.18 21.48
CA ASP A 47 -34.94 -28.03 22.62
C ASP A 47 -35.99 -27.71 23.71
N GLU A 48 -37.13 -28.40 23.64
CA GLU A 48 -38.15 -28.42 24.68
C GLU A 48 -37.50 -29.03 25.93
N ASP A 49 -37.22 -28.15 26.88
CA ASP A 49 -37.18 -28.35 28.32
C ASP A 49 -36.55 -29.68 28.80
N GLU A 50 -35.27 -29.62 29.18
CA GLU A 50 -34.66 -30.59 30.09
C GLU A 50 -35.45 -30.62 31.41
N ASP A 51 -36.04 -31.79 31.69
CA ASP A 51 -36.67 -32.16 32.95
C ASP A 51 -35.84 -31.71 34.18
N GLU A 52 -36.53 -31.14 35.17
CA GLU A 52 -36.01 -30.90 36.51
C GLU A 52 -35.43 -32.20 37.11
N ALA A 53 -34.11 -32.29 37.22
CA ALA A 53 -33.47 -33.19 38.17
C ALA A 53 -33.25 -32.46 39.51
N PRO A 54 -33.73 -32.99 40.64
CA PRO A 54 -33.59 -32.36 41.93
C PRO A 54 -32.23 -32.73 42.53
N ASP A 55 -31.14 -32.07 42.10
CA ASP A 55 -29.96 -31.96 42.96
C ASP A 55 -28.99 -30.86 42.51
N GLY A 56 -28.73 -29.91 43.42
CA GLY A 56 -28.06 -28.64 43.16
C GLY A 56 -26.59 -28.74 42.74
N ARG A 57 -26.32 -28.65 41.43
CA ARG A 57 -25.02 -28.22 40.89
C ARG A 57 -25.25 -27.22 39.74
N PRO A 58 -24.40 -26.18 39.61
CA PRO A 58 -24.67 -25.12 38.64
C PRO A 58 -24.34 -25.58 37.22
N THR A 59 -25.34 -25.62 36.35
CA THR A 59 -25.17 -25.79 34.90
C THR A 59 -24.58 -24.51 34.33
N GLN A 60 -23.44 -24.61 33.66
CA GLN A 60 -22.80 -23.48 32.99
C GLN A 60 -23.74 -22.92 31.91
N GLN A 61 -24.17 -21.68 32.13
CA GLN A 61 -24.86 -20.84 31.17
C GLN A 61 -24.00 -20.75 29.89
N LYS A 62 -24.41 -21.45 28.81
CA LYS A 62 -23.88 -21.21 27.48
C LYS A 62 -24.36 -19.83 27.04
N VAL A 63 -23.53 -18.84 27.29
CA VAL A 63 -23.62 -17.51 26.70
C VAL A 63 -23.62 -17.71 25.18
N ASN A 64 -24.76 -17.43 24.53
CA ASN A 64 -24.85 -17.26 23.08
C ASN A 64 -24.03 -16.03 22.70
N SER A 65 -22.70 -16.19 22.61
CA SER A 65 -21.87 -15.30 21.81
C SER A 65 -22.25 -15.52 20.35
N TYR A 66 -22.66 -14.45 19.68
CA TYR A 66 -22.65 -14.34 18.22
C TYR A 66 -21.19 -14.42 17.72
N GLN A 67 -20.53 -15.53 17.98
CA GLN A 67 -19.25 -15.85 17.40
C GLN A 67 -19.56 -16.26 15.96
N GLU A 68 -19.29 -15.34 15.04
CA GLU A 68 -19.17 -15.52 13.60
C GLU A 68 -18.59 -16.90 13.26
N ALA A 69 -19.47 -17.90 13.15
CA ALA A 69 -19.15 -19.12 12.43
C ALA A 69 -19.03 -18.68 10.97
N GLN A 70 -17.85 -18.90 10.38
CA GLN A 70 -17.50 -18.55 9.00
C GLN A 70 -18.36 -19.36 7.99
N GLY A 71 -19.67 -19.08 7.94
CA GLY A 71 -20.60 -19.64 6.98
C GLY A 71 -20.44 -18.99 5.60
N PRO A 72 -21.01 -19.59 4.54
CA PRO A 72 -21.02 -18.98 3.20
C PRO A 72 -21.66 -17.59 3.23
N GLU A 73 -20.98 -16.59 2.66
CA GLU A 73 -21.49 -15.22 2.53
C GLU A 73 -22.00 -14.97 1.11
N ILE A 74 -23.17 -14.32 0.99
CA ILE A 74 -23.70 -13.75 -0.25
C ILE A 74 -23.43 -12.25 -0.27
N THR A 75 -22.86 -11.74 -1.34
CA THR A 75 -22.70 -10.30 -1.60
C THR A 75 -23.60 -9.88 -2.75
N LEU A 76 -24.54 -8.99 -2.52
CA LEU A 76 -25.46 -8.48 -3.54
C LEU A 76 -25.02 -7.08 -3.95
N ASN A 77 -24.74 -6.90 -5.24
CA ASN A 77 -24.20 -5.69 -5.84
C ASN A 77 -25.21 -5.10 -6.82
N ALA A 78 -25.67 -3.88 -6.56
CA ALA A 78 -26.53 -3.12 -7.46
C ALA A 78 -25.98 -1.71 -7.64
N GLY A 79 -26.01 -1.19 -8.85
CA GLY A 79 -25.53 0.16 -9.13
C GLY A 79 -26.03 0.69 -10.45
N ILE A 80 -26.19 2.01 -10.50
CA ILE A 80 -26.52 2.74 -11.72
C ILE A 80 -25.41 3.75 -11.94
N SER A 81 -24.80 3.68 -13.12
CA SER A 81 -23.81 4.65 -13.57
C SER A 81 -24.13 5.14 -14.97
N GLY A 82 -23.74 6.37 -15.25
CA GLY A 82 -23.99 6.95 -16.55
C GLY A 82 -23.39 8.34 -16.71
N ASN A 83 -23.49 8.85 -17.92
CA ASN A 83 -23.02 10.18 -18.26
C ASN A 83 -24.15 11.20 -18.05
N LEU A 84 -23.84 12.32 -17.39
CA LEU A 84 -24.72 13.48 -17.33
C LEU A 84 -24.51 14.28 -18.61
N ARG A 85 -25.46 14.20 -19.55
CA ARG A 85 -25.41 14.99 -20.79
C ARG A 85 -26.32 16.20 -20.66
N ARG A 86 -25.81 17.38 -21.02
CA ARG A 86 -26.59 18.61 -21.13
C ARG A 86 -26.99 18.80 -22.59
N SER A 87 -28.28 18.68 -22.89
CA SER A 87 -28.81 18.98 -24.23
C SER A 87 -29.07 20.47 -24.39
N PHE A 88 -28.85 21.00 -25.58
CA PHE A 88 -29.13 22.39 -25.94
C PHE A 88 -30.25 22.41 -26.98
N ARG A 89 -31.26 23.27 -26.78
CA ARG A 89 -32.31 23.51 -27.77
C ARG A 89 -32.08 24.90 -28.37
N LYS A 90 -31.96 24.99 -29.70
CA LYS A 90 -31.91 26.27 -30.40
C LYS A 90 -33.30 26.90 -30.34
N MET A 91 -33.40 28.08 -29.74
CA MET A 91 -34.62 28.89 -29.70
C MET A 91 -34.34 30.21 -30.42
N GLN A 92 -35.31 30.67 -31.20
CA GLN A 92 -35.25 31.98 -31.83
C GLN A 92 -35.90 32.99 -30.89
N PHE A 93 -35.14 34.01 -30.53
CA PHE A 93 -35.62 35.13 -29.73
C PHE A 93 -35.75 36.34 -30.65
N GLN A 94 -36.96 36.92 -30.68
CA GLN A 94 -37.18 38.21 -31.31
C GLN A 94 -36.97 39.28 -30.25
N PHE A 95 -35.99 40.16 -30.46
CA PHE A 95 -35.76 41.32 -29.58
C PHE A 95 -36.64 42.50 -30.02
N GLU A 96 -36.82 43.51 -29.16
CA GLU A 96 -37.70 44.68 -29.41
C GLU A 96 -37.31 45.49 -30.67
N ASP A 97 -36.08 45.35 -31.17
CA ASP A 97 -35.61 45.97 -32.43
C ASP A 97 -35.98 45.17 -33.71
N GLY A 98 -36.74 44.08 -33.60
CA GLY A 98 -37.24 43.30 -34.74
C GLY A 98 -36.28 42.24 -35.30
N GLU A 99 -35.03 42.17 -34.83
CA GLU A 99 -34.06 41.15 -35.24
C GLU A 99 -34.27 39.79 -34.54
N MET A 100 -34.25 38.72 -35.34
CA MET A 100 -34.41 37.34 -34.89
C MET A 100 -33.04 36.70 -34.59
N MET A 101 -32.69 36.53 -33.32
CA MET A 101 -31.44 35.87 -32.93
C MET A 101 -31.69 34.42 -32.48
N THR A 102 -31.04 33.46 -33.11
CA THR A 102 -31.08 32.05 -32.66
C THR A 102 -30.07 31.84 -31.54
N ARG A 103 -30.53 31.63 -30.30
CA ARG A 103 -29.67 31.25 -29.15
C ARG A 103 -29.90 29.81 -28.73
N ALA A 104 -28.82 29.09 -28.45
CA ALA A 104 -28.88 27.75 -27.89
C ALA A 104 -29.13 27.83 -26.38
N VAL A 105 -30.36 27.54 -25.96
CA VAL A 105 -30.74 27.54 -24.54
C VAL A 105 -30.41 26.16 -23.94
N PRO A 106 -29.68 26.10 -22.80
CA PRO A 106 -29.44 24.84 -22.12
C PRO A 106 -30.74 24.31 -21.49
N LEU A 107 -31.11 23.08 -21.83
CA LEU A 107 -32.21 22.38 -21.16
C LEU A 107 -31.76 21.86 -19.78
N PRO A 108 -32.71 21.57 -18.86
CA PRO A 108 -32.37 20.94 -17.59
C PRO A 108 -31.62 19.63 -17.79
N LEU A 109 -30.73 19.33 -16.85
CA LEU A 109 -29.96 18.08 -16.83
C LEU A 109 -30.93 16.90 -16.68
N PHE A 110 -30.86 15.94 -17.59
CA PHE A 110 -31.55 14.66 -17.45
C PHE A 110 -30.55 13.53 -17.29
N ILE A 111 -30.95 12.53 -16.51
CA ILE A 111 -30.13 11.36 -16.22
C ILE A 111 -30.25 10.39 -17.41
N ALA A 112 -29.17 10.24 -18.18
CA ALA A 112 -29.06 9.20 -19.20
C ALA A 112 -28.27 8.02 -18.61
N GLY A 113 -28.96 7.08 -17.96
CA GLY A 113 -28.37 5.81 -17.52
C GLY A 113 -28.05 4.95 -18.73
N ARG A 114 -26.77 4.64 -18.95
CA ARG A 114 -26.35 3.65 -19.94
C ARG A 114 -25.82 2.37 -19.30
N ASP A 115 -25.27 2.47 -18.09
CA ASP A 115 -24.56 1.37 -17.46
C ASP A 115 -25.20 1.03 -16.10
N ILE A 116 -26.23 0.19 -16.14
CA ILE A 116 -26.82 -0.44 -14.96
C ILE A 116 -25.99 -1.68 -14.65
N SER A 117 -25.47 -1.80 -13.44
CA SER A 117 -24.75 -2.97 -12.95
C SER A 117 -25.59 -3.67 -11.90
N LEU A 118 -25.97 -4.91 -12.13
CA LEU A 118 -26.70 -5.72 -11.16
C LEU A 118 -26.05 -7.11 -11.12
N GLY A 119 -25.70 -7.59 -9.93
CA GLY A 119 -25.11 -8.91 -9.76
C GLY A 119 -25.13 -9.40 -8.32
N ALA A 120 -24.91 -10.70 -8.16
CA ALA A 120 -24.80 -11.39 -6.89
C ALA A 120 -23.52 -12.23 -6.89
N GLY A 121 -22.83 -12.28 -5.76
CA GLY A 121 -21.66 -13.10 -5.55
C GLY A 121 -21.86 -13.99 -4.34
N ILE A 122 -21.41 -15.24 -4.39
CA ILE A 122 -21.33 -16.14 -3.25
C ILE A 122 -19.86 -16.49 -3.06
N SER A 123 -19.32 -16.30 -1.87
CA SER A 123 -17.95 -16.70 -1.56
C SER A 123 -17.92 -17.56 -0.30
N GLN A 124 -17.23 -18.69 -0.39
CA GLN A 124 -17.08 -19.64 0.70
C GLN A 124 -15.62 -20.08 0.80
N ARG A 125 -15.08 -20.10 2.02
CA ARG A 125 -13.74 -20.63 2.31
C ARG A 125 -13.90 -21.95 3.06
N PHE A 126 -13.24 -22.99 2.56
CA PHE A 126 -13.20 -24.31 3.18
C PHE A 126 -11.87 -24.41 3.93
N ALA A 127 -11.89 -24.19 5.25
CA ALA A 127 -10.68 -23.98 6.05
C ALA A 127 -10.18 -25.22 6.83
N ASP A 128 -10.96 -26.31 6.92
CA ASP A 128 -10.55 -27.47 7.72
C ASP A 128 -11.24 -28.80 7.33
N VAL A 129 -10.57 -29.92 7.61
CA VAL A 129 -10.99 -31.32 7.42
C VAL A 129 -12.32 -31.63 8.13
N ALA A 130 -12.63 -30.91 9.22
CA ALA A 130 -13.88 -31.05 9.97
C ALA A 130 -15.10 -30.41 9.29
N SER A 131 -14.89 -29.44 8.38
CA SER A 131 -15.97 -28.70 7.69
C SER A 131 -16.53 -29.47 6.48
N MET A 132 -15.73 -30.36 5.86
CA MET A 132 -16.15 -31.15 4.70
C MET A 132 -16.83 -32.46 5.12
N LYS A 133 -18.15 -32.46 5.36
CA LYS A 133 -18.95 -33.70 5.55
C LYS A 133 -19.43 -34.26 4.20
N GLY A 134 -19.46 -35.59 4.03
CA GLY A 134 -20.13 -36.27 2.91
C GLY A 134 -19.27 -36.54 1.66
N ILE A 135 -19.86 -36.41 0.46
CA ILE A 135 -19.25 -36.78 -0.84
C ILE A 135 -17.99 -35.95 -1.16
N LEU A 136 -17.91 -34.72 -0.64
CA LEU A 136 -16.77 -33.82 -0.84
C LEU A 136 -15.50 -34.24 -0.07
N ALA A 137 -15.62 -35.11 0.94
CA ALA A 137 -14.47 -35.70 1.64
C ALA A 137 -13.86 -36.89 0.87
N LYS A 138 -14.57 -37.45 -0.11
CA LYS A 138 -14.12 -38.59 -0.92
C LYS A 138 -13.36 -38.12 -2.17
N ARG A 139 -12.42 -38.94 -2.67
CA ARG A 139 -11.79 -38.70 -3.99
C ARG A 139 -12.88 -38.71 -5.08
N PRO A 140 -12.87 -37.79 -6.06
CA PRO A 140 -11.76 -36.92 -6.44
C PRO A 140 -11.68 -35.57 -5.71
N PHE A 141 -12.67 -35.16 -4.90
CA PHE A 141 -12.79 -33.79 -4.37
C PHE A 141 -11.84 -33.43 -3.21
N ALA A 142 -10.94 -34.35 -2.84
CA ALA A 142 -9.92 -34.13 -1.82
C ALA A 142 -8.92 -33.00 -2.15
N PHE A 143 -8.84 -32.53 -3.40
CA PHE A 143 -8.03 -31.37 -3.78
C PHE A 143 -8.65 -30.02 -3.36
N LEU A 144 -9.90 -30.00 -2.90
CA LEU A 144 -10.61 -28.80 -2.43
C LEU A 144 -10.33 -28.47 -0.94
N ARG A 145 -9.40 -29.18 -0.30
CA ARG A 145 -8.93 -28.85 1.05
C ARG A 145 -8.24 -27.48 1.02
N ASP A 146 -8.50 -26.64 2.02
CA ASP A 146 -7.97 -25.28 2.12
C ASP A 146 -8.24 -24.43 0.85
N SER A 147 -9.42 -24.63 0.26
CA SER A 147 -9.84 -23.94 -0.96
C SER A 147 -10.85 -22.83 -0.67
N ALA A 148 -10.78 -21.75 -1.43
CA ALA A 148 -11.79 -20.72 -1.46
C ALA A 148 -12.54 -20.77 -2.80
N PHE A 149 -13.85 -20.90 -2.73
CA PHE A 149 -14.74 -20.83 -3.89
C PHE A 149 -15.44 -19.48 -3.91
N ALA A 150 -15.51 -18.86 -5.08
CA ALA A 150 -16.30 -17.67 -5.32
C ALA A 150 -17.07 -17.80 -6.63
N LEU A 151 -18.38 -17.60 -6.58
CA LEU A 151 -19.27 -17.59 -7.74
C LEU A 151 -19.90 -16.20 -7.86
N ASN A 152 -19.57 -15.46 -8.91
CA ASN A 152 -20.13 -14.15 -9.20
C ASN A 152 -21.03 -14.24 -10.43
N ALA A 153 -22.27 -13.78 -10.32
CA ALA A 153 -23.21 -13.64 -11.41
C ALA A 153 -23.56 -12.16 -11.59
N ALA A 154 -23.39 -11.61 -12.78
CA ALA A 154 -23.91 -10.31 -13.17
C ALA A 154 -25.05 -10.51 -14.18
N LEU A 155 -26.12 -9.75 -14.03
CA LEU A 155 -27.31 -9.73 -14.90
C LEU A 155 -27.26 -8.56 -15.87
N LEU A 156 -26.75 -7.41 -15.44
CA LEU A 156 -26.67 -6.18 -16.22
C LEU A 156 -25.23 -5.63 -16.21
N PRO A 157 -24.73 -5.07 -17.32
CA PRO A 157 -25.44 -4.79 -18.58
C PRO A 157 -25.59 -6.01 -19.51
N THR A 158 -24.74 -7.03 -19.36
CA THR A 158 -24.87 -8.33 -20.03
C THR A 158 -24.75 -9.46 -19.01
N PRO A 159 -25.44 -10.60 -19.21
CA PRO A 159 -25.36 -11.72 -18.30
C PRO A 159 -23.95 -12.32 -18.31
N LEU A 160 -23.34 -12.46 -17.13
CA LEU A 160 -21.99 -12.99 -16.94
C LEU A 160 -21.98 -13.87 -15.70
N LEU A 161 -21.49 -15.09 -15.81
CA LEU A 161 -21.26 -15.98 -14.68
C LEU A 161 -19.76 -16.27 -14.56
N GLN A 162 -19.16 -15.98 -13.41
CA GLN A 162 -17.74 -16.19 -13.12
C GLN A 162 -17.60 -17.07 -11.89
N GLY A 163 -17.10 -18.29 -12.08
CA GLY A 163 -16.63 -19.13 -10.98
C GLY A 163 -15.12 -18.95 -10.78
N THR A 164 -14.66 -18.86 -9.55
CA THR A 164 -13.24 -18.81 -9.18
C THR A 164 -12.99 -19.76 -8.02
N ILE A 165 -11.97 -20.61 -8.17
CA ILE A 165 -11.48 -21.54 -7.14
C ILE A 165 -10.03 -21.14 -6.86
N ALA A 166 -9.73 -20.79 -5.62
CA ALA A 166 -8.38 -20.55 -5.14
C ALA A 166 -7.98 -21.69 -4.21
N THR A 167 -6.84 -22.33 -4.46
CA THR A 167 -6.35 -23.47 -3.69
C THR A 167 -4.88 -23.27 -3.36
N ALA A 168 -4.47 -23.71 -2.17
CA ALA A 168 -3.06 -23.78 -1.80
C ALA A 168 -2.57 -25.22 -1.98
N VAL A 169 -1.63 -25.45 -2.90
CA VAL A 169 -1.08 -26.78 -3.19
C VAL A 169 0.37 -26.83 -2.72
N GLN A 170 0.66 -27.74 -1.80
CA GLN A 170 2.01 -27.99 -1.28
C GLN A 170 2.52 -29.36 -1.76
N PRO A 171 3.18 -29.45 -2.94
CA PRO A 171 3.62 -30.72 -3.49
C PRO A 171 4.79 -31.36 -2.70
N ILE A 172 5.61 -30.53 -2.02
CA ILE A 172 6.73 -30.98 -1.18
C ILE A 172 6.48 -30.52 0.25
N PRO A 173 6.36 -31.44 1.23
CA PRO A 173 6.14 -31.08 2.62
C PRO A 173 7.30 -30.22 3.15
N GLY A 174 6.97 -29.16 3.88
CA GLY A 174 7.93 -28.19 4.43
C GLY A 174 8.27 -27.02 3.49
N THR A 175 7.77 -26.99 2.24
CA THR A 175 7.95 -25.84 1.33
C THR A 175 6.76 -24.88 1.36
N LYS A 176 6.96 -23.60 1.01
CA LYS A 176 5.86 -22.63 0.87
C LYS A 176 4.87 -23.10 -0.22
N PRO A 177 3.55 -23.09 0.05
CA PRO A 177 2.56 -23.60 -0.90
C PRO A 177 2.47 -22.75 -2.16
N PHE A 178 2.13 -23.38 -3.27
CA PHE A 178 1.72 -22.70 -4.50
C PHE A 178 0.27 -22.25 -4.34
N GLN A 179 -0.03 -21.00 -4.62
CA GLN A 179 -1.41 -20.53 -4.71
C GLN A 179 -1.88 -20.70 -6.15
N VAL A 180 -2.89 -21.52 -6.37
CA VAL A 180 -3.47 -21.81 -7.68
C VAL A 180 -4.88 -21.25 -7.71
N ASN A 181 -5.09 -20.25 -8.55
CA ASN A 181 -6.37 -19.62 -8.81
C ASN A 181 -6.88 -20.06 -10.19
N THR A 182 -7.95 -20.83 -10.24
CA THR A 182 -8.63 -21.23 -11.47
C THR A 182 -9.94 -20.48 -11.57
N SER A 183 -10.20 -19.82 -12.69
CA SER A 183 -11.47 -19.17 -12.97
C SER A 183 -12.08 -19.65 -14.28
N ALA A 184 -13.41 -19.73 -14.29
CA ALA A 184 -14.21 -20.05 -15.45
C ALA A 184 -15.26 -18.95 -15.63
N ILE A 185 -15.24 -18.28 -16.78
CA ILE A 185 -16.11 -17.16 -17.10
C ILE A 185 -17.02 -17.56 -18.25
N ILE A 186 -18.32 -17.52 -18.02
CA ILE A 186 -19.39 -17.73 -18.98
C ILE A 186 -20.02 -16.38 -19.27
N ALA A 187 -19.56 -15.72 -20.33
CA ALA A 187 -20.09 -14.44 -20.78
C ALA A 187 -21.24 -14.60 -21.80
N ASN A 188 -21.36 -15.77 -22.42
CA ASN A 188 -22.34 -16.06 -23.48
C ASN A 188 -22.96 -17.45 -23.24
N SER A 189 -23.99 -17.79 -24.02
CA SER A 189 -24.55 -19.15 -24.03
C SER A 189 -23.48 -20.20 -24.33
N LEU A 190 -23.42 -21.26 -23.52
CA LEU A 190 -22.48 -22.37 -23.67
C LEU A 190 -22.64 -23.10 -25.01
N LEU A 191 -23.80 -23.00 -25.65
CA LEU A 191 -24.04 -23.54 -26.98
C LEU A 191 -23.24 -22.79 -28.07
N LYS A 192 -22.98 -21.49 -27.86
CA LYS A 192 -22.28 -20.65 -28.83
C LYS A 192 -20.78 -20.71 -28.66
N THR A 193 -20.31 -20.54 -27.41
CA THR A 193 -18.88 -20.59 -27.08
C THR A 193 -18.61 -21.32 -25.78
N PRO A 194 -17.47 -22.03 -25.70
CA PRO A 194 -17.00 -22.58 -24.45
C PRO A 194 -16.76 -21.48 -23.40
N PRO A 195 -16.77 -21.83 -22.11
CA PRO A 195 -16.37 -20.91 -21.05
C PRO A 195 -14.92 -20.48 -21.25
N ILE A 196 -14.62 -19.22 -20.91
CA ILE A 196 -13.25 -18.73 -20.85
C ILE A 196 -12.62 -19.31 -19.59
N LEU A 197 -11.57 -20.11 -19.76
CA LEU A 197 -10.84 -20.71 -18.65
C LEU A 197 -9.57 -19.90 -18.40
N ALA A 198 -9.32 -19.56 -17.14
CA ALA A 198 -8.07 -18.97 -16.72
C ALA A 198 -7.50 -19.70 -15.51
N MET A 199 -6.18 -19.80 -15.46
CA MET A 199 -5.44 -20.41 -14.38
C MET A 199 -4.24 -19.53 -14.05
N GLN A 200 -4.13 -19.10 -12.80
CA GLN A 200 -3.01 -18.32 -12.29
C GLN A 200 -2.36 -19.08 -11.14
N VAL A 201 -1.10 -19.43 -11.30
CA VAL A 201 -0.28 -20.07 -10.27
C VAL A 201 0.71 -19.02 -9.77
N THR A 202 0.74 -18.77 -8.47
CA THR A 202 1.73 -17.89 -7.82
C THR A 202 2.52 -18.69 -6.78
N LYS A 203 3.84 -18.49 -6.75
CA LYS A 203 4.75 -19.11 -5.78
C LYS A 203 5.61 -18.04 -5.14
N GLU A 204 5.68 -18.06 -3.81
CA GLU A 204 6.66 -17.29 -3.08
C GLU A 204 8.02 -18.02 -3.10
N ILE A 205 9.02 -17.40 -3.72
CA ILE A 205 10.39 -17.94 -3.83
C ILE A 205 11.25 -17.45 -2.65
N GLY A 206 10.95 -16.26 -2.12
CA GLY A 206 11.53 -15.70 -0.91
C GLY A 206 10.61 -14.61 -0.36
N GLU A 207 10.92 -14.04 0.80
CA GLU A 207 10.04 -13.12 1.56
C GLU A 207 9.43 -11.96 0.77
N ARG A 208 10.02 -11.60 -0.38
CA ARG A 208 9.58 -10.49 -1.24
C ARG A 208 9.44 -10.86 -2.70
N LYS A 209 9.87 -12.06 -3.09
CA LYS A 209 10.00 -12.48 -4.50
C LYS A 209 8.93 -13.51 -4.81
N HIS A 210 8.04 -13.18 -5.73
CA HIS A 210 6.98 -14.04 -6.21
C HIS A 210 7.21 -14.36 -7.68
N ALA A 211 7.13 -15.64 -8.05
CA ALA A 211 6.93 -16.04 -9.43
C ALA A 211 5.45 -16.28 -9.66
N PHE A 212 4.95 -15.91 -10.83
CA PHE A 212 3.60 -16.21 -11.24
C PHE A 212 3.54 -16.67 -12.69
N CYS A 213 2.62 -17.57 -12.97
CA CYS A 213 2.29 -18.06 -14.29
C CYS A 213 0.78 -17.95 -14.45
N SER A 214 0.31 -17.15 -15.39
CA SER A 214 -1.11 -17.01 -15.69
C SER A 214 -1.38 -17.42 -17.13
N TRP A 215 -2.34 -18.31 -17.32
CA TRP A 215 -2.87 -18.71 -18.61
C TRP A 215 -4.34 -18.32 -18.67
N SER A 216 -4.78 -17.79 -19.80
CA SER A 216 -6.19 -17.59 -20.13
C SER A 216 -6.42 -18.06 -21.55
N SER A 217 -7.43 -18.90 -21.74
CA SER A 217 -7.85 -19.37 -23.05
C SER A 217 -8.36 -18.23 -23.94
N GLY A 218 -8.86 -17.15 -23.34
CA GLY A 218 -9.63 -16.15 -24.08
C GLY A 218 -10.90 -16.75 -24.71
N THR A 219 -11.48 -16.03 -25.66
CA THR A 219 -12.68 -16.46 -26.39
C THR A 219 -12.28 -17.32 -27.59
N ILE A 220 -12.42 -18.63 -27.45
CA ILE A 220 -12.12 -19.61 -28.52
C ILE A 220 -13.45 -20.19 -29.02
N PRO A 221 -13.63 -20.44 -30.33
CA PRO A 221 -14.78 -21.20 -30.82
C PRO A 221 -14.73 -22.67 -30.37
N TRP A 222 -15.88 -23.35 -30.34
CA TRP A 222 -15.92 -24.79 -30.08
C TRP A 222 -15.06 -25.56 -31.09
N PRO A 223 -14.21 -26.52 -30.66
CA PRO A 223 -13.46 -27.39 -31.56
C PRO A 223 -14.38 -28.14 -32.53
N SER A 224 -13.99 -28.25 -33.80
CA SER A 224 -14.78 -28.89 -34.85
C SER A 224 -15.23 -30.32 -34.50
N VAL A 225 -14.39 -31.09 -33.80
CA VAL A 225 -14.73 -32.44 -33.33
C VAL A 225 -15.95 -32.43 -32.40
N LEU A 226 -16.02 -31.47 -31.47
CA LEU A 226 -17.15 -31.34 -30.55
C LEU A 226 -18.39 -30.81 -31.27
N GLN A 227 -18.23 -29.92 -32.24
CA GLN A 227 -19.33 -29.46 -33.09
C GLN A 227 -19.98 -30.65 -33.82
N VAL A 228 -19.17 -31.52 -34.41
CA VAL A 228 -19.66 -32.73 -35.11
C VAL A 228 -20.28 -33.73 -34.13
N LEU A 229 -19.62 -34.01 -33.00
CA LEU A 229 -20.10 -34.97 -31.99
C LEU A 229 -21.46 -34.58 -31.41
N PHE A 230 -21.67 -33.29 -31.13
CA PHE A 230 -22.91 -32.79 -30.52
C PHE A 230 -23.93 -32.28 -31.54
N SER A 231 -23.60 -32.22 -32.83
CA SER A 231 -24.54 -31.81 -33.89
C SER A 231 -25.95 -32.42 -33.83
N PRO A 232 -26.18 -33.69 -33.42
CA PRO A 232 -27.55 -34.23 -33.29
C PRO A 232 -28.31 -33.76 -32.04
N ILE A 233 -27.62 -33.24 -31.02
CA ILE A 233 -28.21 -32.85 -29.71
C ILE A 233 -28.27 -31.32 -29.58
N ALA A 234 -27.24 -30.63 -30.06
CA ALA A 234 -27.06 -29.20 -29.90
C ALA A 234 -26.21 -28.63 -31.06
N ASN A 235 -26.66 -27.52 -31.66
CA ASN A 235 -25.85 -26.80 -32.64
C ASN A 235 -24.77 -25.98 -31.91
N LEU A 236 -23.57 -26.54 -31.83
CA LEU A 236 -22.41 -25.85 -31.26
C LEU A 236 -21.71 -25.02 -32.34
N GLY A 237 -21.68 -23.70 -32.18
CA GLY A 237 -21.05 -22.82 -33.16
C GLY A 237 -21.45 -21.36 -33.06
N LEU A 238 -20.70 -20.51 -33.76
CA LEU A 238 -20.98 -19.09 -33.90
C LEU A 238 -21.86 -18.86 -35.14
N ASP A 239 -23.09 -18.40 -34.95
CA ASP A 239 -23.89 -17.84 -36.04
C ASP A 239 -23.34 -16.46 -36.40
N THR A 240 -23.52 -16.01 -37.65
CA THR A 240 -23.05 -14.72 -38.15
C THR A 240 -23.52 -13.54 -37.29
N GLU A 241 -24.77 -13.54 -36.83
CA GLU A 241 -25.33 -12.52 -35.93
C GLU A 241 -24.67 -12.54 -34.53
N SER A 242 -24.39 -13.74 -34.00
CA SER A 242 -23.68 -13.88 -32.73
C SER A 242 -22.19 -13.51 -32.83
N ALA A 243 -21.54 -13.76 -33.97
CA ALA A 243 -20.15 -13.36 -34.18
C ALA A 243 -19.97 -11.83 -34.13
N ILE A 244 -20.91 -11.07 -34.71
CA ILE A 244 -20.88 -9.61 -34.73
C ILE A 244 -21.05 -9.04 -33.32
N SER A 245 -22.03 -9.53 -32.56
CA SER A 245 -22.28 -9.08 -31.18
C SER A 245 -21.16 -9.46 -30.21
N MET A 246 -20.42 -10.54 -30.49
CA MET A 246 -19.32 -11.02 -29.65
C MET A 246 -18.01 -10.27 -29.82
N THR A 247 -17.80 -9.55 -30.93
CA THR A 247 -16.57 -8.77 -31.16
C THR A 247 -16.30 -7.73 -30.05
N ALA A 248 -17.35 -7.23 -29.40
CA ALA A 248 -17.23 -6.27 -28.30
C ALA A 248 -16.72 -6.89 -26.97
N PHE A 249 -16.77 -8.22 -26.82
CA PHE A 249 -16.45 -8.94 -25.58
C PHE A 249 -15.39 -10.03 -25.77
N ALA A 250 -14.84 -10.18 -26.97
CA ALA A 250 -13.81 -11.16 -27.27
C ALA A 250 -12.53 -10.84 -26.49
N GLN A 251 -12.11 -11.75 -25.63
CA GLN A 251 -10.83 -11.64 -24.92
C GLN A 251 -9.77 -12.46 -25.67
N PRO A 252 -8.59 -11.89 -25.94
CA PRO A 252 -7.52 -12.65 -26.57
C PRO A 252 -6.99 -13.72 -25.60
N SER A 253 -6.61 -14.88 -26.15
CA SER A 253 -5.82 -15.85 -25.40
C SER A 253 -4.54 -15.18 -24.92
N GLN A 254 -4.15 -15.44 -23.68
CA GLN A 254 -2.92 -14.87 -23.12
C GLN A 254 -2.24 -15.86 -22.19
N PHE A 255 -0.92 -15.95 -22.33
CA PHE A 255 -0.06 -16.67 -21.42
C PHE A 255 0.96 -15.68 -20.86
N GLN A 256 1.06 -15.54 -19.55
CA GLN A 256 2.02 -14.66 -18.89
C GLN A 256 2.85 -15.46 -17.89
N LEU A 257 4.16 -15.27 -17.94
CA LEU A 257 5.11 -15.80 -16.97
C LEU A 257 5.90 -14.63 -16.41
N GLY A 258 5.90 -14.46 -15.10
CA GLY A 258 6.53 -13.32 -14.48
C GLY A 258 7.19 -13.59 -13.15
N PHE A 259 8.19 -12.76 -12.84
CA PHE A 259 8.82 -12.62 -11.54
C PHE A 259 8.57 -11.21 -11.04
N LEU A 260 8.14 -11.07 -9.79
CA LEU A 260 7.83 -9.81 -9.14
C LEU A 260 8.54 -9.76 -7.79
N SER A 261 9.20 -8.64 -7.50
CA SER A 261 9.54 -8.26 -6.13
C SER A 261 8.60 -7.17 -5.63
N VAL A 262 7.98 -7.41 -4.49
CA VAL A 262 7.06 -6.47 -3.85
C VAL A 262 7.88 -5.62 -2.85
N PRO A 263 7.66 -4.29 -2.78
CA PRO A 263 8.36 -3.46 -1.81
C PRO A 263 7.89 -3.82 -0.39
N THR A 264 8.76 -3.66 0.62
CA THR A 264 8.33 -3.86 2.00
C THR A 264 7.18 -2.89 2.30
N PRO A 265 6.02 -3.35 2.79
CA PRO A 265 5.08 -2.44 3.39
C PRO A 265 5.83 -1.69 4.49
N ASN A 266 5.67 -0.37 4.54
CA ASN A 266 6.23 0.45 5.60
C ASN A 266 5.55 0.01 6.91
N ARG A 267 6.06 -1.06 7.52
CA ARG A 267 5.60 -1.56 8.79
C ARG A 267 6.15 -0.54 9.79
N ASN A 268 5.34 0.46 10.10
CA ASN A 268 5.41 1.16 11.39
C ASN A 268 5.02 0.15 12.48
N THR A 269 5.78 -0.93 12.59
CA THR A 269 5.73 -1.85 13.72
C THR A 269 7.13 -1.86 14.26
N ILE A 270 7.25 -1.26 15.43
CA ILE A 270 8.17 -1.62 16.49
C ILE A 270 8.60 -3.07 16.29
N VAL A 271 9.80 -3.28 15.76
CA VAL A 271 10.48 -4.58 15.86
C VAL A 271 11.29 -4.46 17.14
N LEU A 272 10.67 -4.86 18.24
CA LEU A 272 11.38 -5.57 19.29
C LEU A 272 11.58 -6.97 18.72
N GLY A 273 12.82 -7.32 18.39
CA GLY A 273 13.13 -8.59 17.75
C GLY A 273 14.63 -8.70 17.54
N ASP A 274 15.24 -9.47 18.44
CA ASP A 274 16.58 -10.03 18.38
C ASP A 274 16.97 -10.45 16.96
N ASP A 275 17.98 -9.79 16.42
CA ASP A 275 18.91 -10.42 15.47
C ASP A 275 20.31 -10.13 16.03
N GLU A 276 20.66 -10.85 17.10
CA GLU A 276 22.05 -11.01 17.56
C GLU A 276 22.81 -11.87 16.54
N ASP A 277 23.16 -11.27 15.40
CA ASP A 277 24.22 -11.82 14.54
C ASP A 277 25.57 -11.51 15.21
N HIS A 278 26.00 -12.40 16.09
CA HIS A 278 27.37 -12.45 16.59
C HIS A 278 28.35 -12.63 15.42
N ALA A 279 29.12 -11.59 15.11
CA ALA A 279 30.28 -11.69 14.22
C ALA A 279 31.46 -10.94 14.83
N GLU A 280 32.39 -11.76 15.34
CA GLU A 280 33.75 -11.55 15.81
C GLU A 280 34.30 -10.12 15.82
N GLU A 281 34.61 -9.68 17.05
CA GLU A 281 35.44 -8.55 17.41
C GLU A 281 36.90 -8.88 17.06
N ASP A 282 37.41 -8.34 15.95
CA ASP A 282 38.74 -7.76 15.91
C ASP A 282 38.91 -6.91 14.64
N GLU A 283 39.66 -5.81 14.78
CA GLU A 283 40.03 -4.79 13.78
C GLU A 283 39.13 -3.53 13.65
N GLY A 284 39.63 -2.43 14.25
CA GLY A 284 39.37 -1.04 13.83
C GLY A 284 37.93 -0.53 13.99
N GLU A 285 37.55 -0.16 15.21
CA GLU A 285 36.21 0.30 15.61
C GLU A 285 35.55 1.30 14.64
N GLU A 286 36.29 2.25 14.06
CA GLU A 286 35.71 3.23 13.12
C GLU A 286 35.32 2.62 11.76
N GLU A 287 36.14 1.73 11.18
CA GLU A 287 35.84 1.13 9.86
C GLU A 287 34.69 0.11 9.93
N ALA A 288 34.59 -0.62 11.03
CA ALA A 288 33.51 -1.57 11.28
C ALA A 288 32.15 -0.85 11.37
N GLU A 289 32.07 0.27 12.10
CA GLU A 289 30.88 1.11 12.18
C GLU A 289 30.48 1.67 10.80
N PHE A 290 31.43 2.19 10.02
CA PHE A 290 31.13 2.69 8.66
C PHE A 290 30.63 1.57 7.74
N ARG A 291 31.15 0.34 7.86
CA ARG A 291 30.66 -0.83 7.11
C ARG A 291 29.26 -1.22 7.55
N GLN A 292 28.97 -1.21 8.84
CA GLN A 292 27.63 -1.49 9.38
C GLN A 292 26.61 -0.43 8.94
N ILE A 293 26.94 0.86 9.04
CA ILE A 293 26.09 1.97 8.57
C ILE A 293 25.82 1.85 7.07
N ARG A 294 26.84 1.50 6.28
CA ARG A 294 26.69 1.30 4.82
C ARG A 294 25.84 0.07 4.49
N ARG A 295 25.96 -1.02 5.26
CA ARG A 295 25.12 -2.21 5.14
C ARG A 295 23.67 -1.91 5.50
N LYS A 296 23.42 -1.22 6.61
CA LYS A 296 22.09 -0.77 7.07
C LYS A 296 21.45 0.19 6.06
N ALA A 297 22.23 1.14 5.54
CA ALA A 297 21.77 2.04 4.47
C ALA A 297 21.45 1.30 3.16
N ARG A 298 22.17 0.22 2.84
CA ARG A 298 21.94 -0.60 1.66
C ARG A 298 20.71 -1.51 1.84
N SER A 299 20.49 -2.08 3.03
CA SER A 299 19.30 -2.88 3.33
C SER A 299 18.02 -2.04 3.34
N GLU A 300 18.07 -0.82 3.89
CA GLU A 300 16.98 0.17 3.85
C GLU A 300 16.64 0.63 2.43
N ALA A 301 17.66 0.89 1.60
CA ALA A 301 17.45 1.25 0.19
C ALA A 301 16.80 0.08 -0.59
N ASN A 302 17.24 -1.15 -0.32
CA ASN A 302 16.68 -2.36 -0.90
C ASN A 302 15.25 -2.67 -0.41
N ALA A 303 14.83 -2.15 0.75
CA ALA A 303 13.50 -2.39 1.31
C ALA A 303 12.38 -1.80 0.43
N ALA A 304 12.61 -0.63 -0.17
CA ALA A 304 11.63 0.03 -1.04
C ALA A 304 11.68 -0.45 -2.51
N GLU A 305 12.64 -1.28 -2.91
CA GLU A 305 12.81 -1.75 -4.29
C GLU A 305 11.71 -2.74 -4.72
N SER A 306 11.00 -2.36 -5.79
CA SER A 306 10.10 -3.26 -6.52
C SER A 306 10.56 -3.36 -7.96
N TRP A 307 10.65 -4.59 -8.45
CA TRP A 307 10.90 -4.87 -9.86
C TRP A 307 10.01 -6.01 -10.34
N GLN A 308 9.71 -6.03 -11.63
CA GLN A 308 8.98 -7.11 -12.26
C GLN A 308 9.59 -7.41 -13.62
N ALA A 309 9.66 -8.69 -13.98
CA ALA A 309 10.00 -9.17 -15.31
C ALA A 309 8.86 -10.09 -15.74
N VAL A 310 8.17 -9.76 -16.83
CA VAL A 310 6.99 -10.51 -17.30
C VAL A 310 7.14 -10.77 -18.79
N VAL A 311 7.01 -12.03 -19.18
CA VAL A 311 6.87 -12.46 -20.58
C VAL A 311 5.39 -12.73 -20.81
N THR A 312 4.79 -12.09 -21.79
CA THR A 312 3.40 -12.29 -22.20
C THR A 312 3.34 -12.72 -23.66
N ALA A 313 2.74 -13.87 -23.93
CA ALA A 313 2.46 -14.40 -25.25
C ALA A 313 0.95 -14.31 -25.53
N SER A 314 0.56 -13.73 -26.66
CA SER A 314 -0.83 -13.70 -27.09
C SER A 314 -0.93 -13.93 -28.61
N PRO A 315 -1.71 -14.92 -29.07
CA PRO A 315 -1.84 -15.21 -30.49
C PRO A 315 -2.72 -14.20 -31.26
N GLN A 316 -3.27 -13.15 -30.62
CA GLN A 316 -4.25 -12.25 -31.25
C GLN A 316 -3.89 -10.76 -31.18
N GLU A 317 -3.21 -10.29 -30.12
CA GLU A 317 -2.80 -8.88 -29.97
C GLU A 317 -1.30 -8.64 -30.22
N ALA A 318 -0.42 -9.60 -29.89
CA ALA A 318 1.04 -9.49 -30.04
C ALA A 318 1.70 -10.85 -29.79
N GLY A 319 2.41 -11.39 -30.79
CA GLY A 319 2.98 -12.74 -30.76
C GLY A 319 3.78 -13.04 -29.48
N LEU A 320 4.67 -12.15 -29.06
CA LEU A 320 5.43 -12.23 -27.81
C LEU A 320 5.76 -10.83 -27.28
N SER A 321 5.67 -10.60 -25.97
CA SER A 321 6.14 -9.37 -25.35
C SER A 321 6.88 -9.64 -24.05
N PHE A 322 7.95 -8.88 -23.83
CA PHE A 322 8.76 -8.90 -22.62
C PHE A 322 8.68 -7.51 -21.97
N THR A 323 8.26 -7.47 -20.70
CA THR A 323 8.11 -6.25 -19.92
C THR A 323 8.99 -6.36 -18.68
N TYR A 324 9.97 -5.48 -18.56
CA TYR A 324 10.77 -5.29 -17.36
C TYR A 324 10.42 -3.95 -16.74
N ALA A 325 9.98 -3.92 -15.49
CA ALA A 325 9.79 -2.67 -14.77
C ALA A 325 10.54 -2.66 -13.44
N ARG A 326 11.06 -1.49 -13.05
CA ARG A 326 11.77 -1.29 -11.78
C ARG A 326 11.49 0.10 -11.24
N ASN A 327 11.32 0.20 -9.93
CA ASN A 327 11.30 1.49 -9.25
C ASN A 327 12.74 1.99 -9.06
N ILE A 328 13.02 3.17 -9.60
CA ILE A 328 14.28 3.89 -9.48
C ILE A 328 14.04 5.12 -8.59
N PHE A 329 15.09 5.59 -7.92
CA PHE A 329 15.04 6.71 -6.97
C PHE A 329 14.20 6.44 -5.73
N ASN A 330 14.27 5.19 -5.24
CA ASN A 330 13.88 4.82 -3.88
C ASN A 330 14.89 5.39 -2.88
N GLY A 331 15.00 6.72 -2.84
CA GLY A 331 15.86 7.39 -1.87
C GLY A 331 15.28 7.21 -0.48
N LYS A 332 16.13 7.26 0.53
CA LYS A 332 15.70 7.39 1.93
C LYS A 332 14.67 8.52 2.05
N ALA A 333 13.64 8.34 2.89
CA ALA A 333 13.10 9.50 3.58
C ALA A 333 14.30 10.21 4.21
N ALA A 334 14.53 11.49 3.90
CA ALA A 334 15.79 12.18 4.18
C ALA A 334 16.11 12.38 5.69
N SER A 335 15.53 11.58 6.56
CA SER A 335 15.88 11.42 7.97
C SER A 335 15.43 10.04 8.41
N GLU A 336 16.35 9.25 8.96
CA GLU A 336 16.00 8.33 10.05
C GLU A 336 15.06 9.08 11.00
N LEU A 337 13.88 8.51 11.27
CA LEU A 337 13.01 8.97 12.34
C LEU A 337 13.65 8.52 13.66
N ALA A 338 14.80 9.10 14.02
CA ALA A 338 15.42 8.90 15.32
C ALA A 338 15.32 10.22 16.07
N ARG A 339 14.13 10.55 16.58
CA ARG A 339 13.88 11.73 17.43
C ARG A 339 12.76 11.46 18.41
N SER A 340 13.02 11.78 19.68
CA SER A 340 12.21 11.53 20.87
C SER A 340 10.70 11.45 20.60
N GLU A 341 10.17 10.23 20.59
CA GLU A 341 8.75 9.96 20.33
C GLU A 341 7.89 10.11 21.60
N TRP A 342 8.52 10.31 22.76
CA TRP A 342 7.85 10.30 24.05
C TRP A 342 8.30 11.46 24.94
N SER A 343 7.37 12.35 25.27
CA SER A 343 7.42 13.19 26.47
C SER A 343 6.08 13.05 27.18
N SER A 344 5.99 13.54 28.42
CA SER A 344 4.74 13.64 29.19
C SER A 344 3.62 14.43 28.49
N GLU A 345 3.91 15.08 27.35
CA GLU A 345 3.04 16.02 26.63
C GLU A 345 2.45 15.45 25.32
N GLY A 346 2.71 14.19 25.02
CA GLY A 346 2.20 13.51 23.82
C GLY A 346 3.11 13.65 22.58
N HIS A 347 2.70 12.97 21.50
CA HIS A 347 3.55 12.71 20.35
C HIS A 347 3.72 13.93 19.42
N TYR A 348 4.92 14.54 19.41
CA TYR A 348 5.29 15.60 18.44
C TYR A 348 5.84 15.01 17.15
N SER A 349 4.96 14.45 16.31
CA SER A 349 5.35 14.01 14.96
C SER A 349 5.99 15.17 14.20
N LEU A 350 7.18 14.98 13.60
CA LEU A 350 7.66 15.88 12.54
C LEU A 350 6.70 15.80 11.35
N PRO A 351 6.65 16.83 10.46
CA PRO A 351 5.92 16.67 9.21
C PRO A 351 6.53 15.44 8.52
N PRO A 352 5.71 14.45 8.13
CA PRO A 352 6.23 13.26 7.49
C PRO A 352 7.12 13.69 6.33
N ALA A 353 8.32 13.11 6.24
CA ALA A 353 9.14 13.33 5.05
C ALA A 353 8.26 13.00 3.84
N SER A 354 8.31 13.83 2.79
CA SER A 354 7.67 13.43 1.53
C SER A 354 8.19 12.04 1.23
N GLU A 355 7.28 11.06 1.19
CA GLU A 355 7.61 9.69 0.81
C GLU A 355 8.46 9.76 -0.45
N PRO A 356 9.51 8.92 -0.56
CA PRO A 356 10.34 8.92 -1.73
C PRO A 356 9.46 8.63 -2.95
N ARG A 357 9.29 9.66 -3.78
CA ARG A 357 8.50 9.59 -5.01
C ARG A 357 9.31 8.85 -6.06
N SER A 358 9.35 7.53 -5.95
CA SER A 358 10.03 6.63 -6.87
C SER A 358 9.50 6.84 -8.29
N VAL A 359 10.41 6.79 -9.27
CA VAL A 359 10.04 6.74 -10.68
C VAL A 359 10.02 5.27 -11.08
N ARG A 360 8.86 4.76 -11.49
CA ARG A 360 8.73 3.42 -12.04
C ARG A 360 9.08 3.45 -13.52
N VAL A 361 10.21 2.83 -13.85
CA VAL A 361 10.67 2.68 -15.23
C VAL A 361 10.19 1.35 -15.74
N GLU A 362 9.59 1.33 -16.91
CA GLU A 362 9.03 0.16 -17.58
C GLU A 362 9.56 0.11 -19.01
N VAL A 363 10.24 -0.97 -19.34
CA VAL A 363 10.75 -1.29 -20.67
C VAL A 363 9.94 -2.46 -21.19
N ARG A 364 9.20 -2.23 -22.26
CA ARG A 364 8.41 -3.26 -22.96
C ARG A 364 8.96 -3.45 -24.36
N SER A 365 9.33 -4.67 -24.70
CA SER A 365 9.65 -5.08 -26.07
C SER A 365 8.58 -6.07 -26.52
N SER A 366 8.06 -5.94 -27.74
CA SER A 366 7.05 -6.83 -28.29
C SER A 366 7.35 -7.16 -29.74
N VAL A 367 7.24 -8.43 -30.08
CA VAL A 367 7.28 -8.95 -31.43
C VAL A 367 5.85 -9.28 -31.83
N ASN A 368 5.37 -8.59 -32.85
CA ASN A 368 4.03 -8.78 -33.38
C ASN A 368 3.99 -10.01 -34.32
N MET A 369 2.79 -10.47 -34.69
CA MET A 369 2.64 -11.63 -35.59
C MET A 369 3.13 -11.36 -37.01
N ASP A 370 3.14 -10.09 -37.45
CA ASP A 370 3.74 -9.63 -38.70
C ASP A 370 5.27 -9.54 -38.63
N LEU A 371 5.88 -10.09 -37.56
CA LEU A 371 7.30 -10.02 -37.24
C LEU A 371 7.82 -8.60 -36.99
N SER A 372 6.94 -7.59 -36.88
CA SER A 372 7.36 -6.23 -36.55
C SER A 372 7.81 -6.14 -35.09
N LEU A 373 8.97 -5.53 -34.88
CA LEU A 373 9.50 -5.26 -33.56
C LEU A 373 8.97 -3.90 -33.07
N ALA A 374 8.31 -3.92 -31.92
CA ALA A 374 7.92 -2.72 -31.19
C ALA A 374 8.64 -2.70 -29.84
N TRP A 375 9.01 -1.51 -29.39
CA TRP A 375 9.59 -1.32 -28.07
C TRP A 375 9.07 -0.02 -27.48
N ASN A 376 8.94 0.04 -26.16
CA ASN A 376 8.43 1.19 -25.42
C ASN A 376 9.15 1.29 -24.08
N ILE A 377 9.77 2.42 -23.83
CA ILE A 377 10.39 2.78 -22.55
C ILE A 377 9.53 3.87 -21.93
N SER A 378 8.90 3.59 -20.80
CA SER A 378 8.07 4.55 -20.09
C SER A 378 8.53 4.73 -18.64
N GLY A 379 8.49 5.96 -18.16
CA GLY A 379 8.73 6.33 -16.77
C GLY A 379 7.46 6.92 -16.19
N THR A 380 6.94 6.34 -15.11
CA THR A 380 5.77 6.87 -14.39
C THR A 380 6.15 7.27 -12.98
N ARG A 381 5.66 8.42 -12.53
CA ARG A 381 5.95 8.97 -11.20
C ARG A 381 4.68 9.45 -10.52
N GLN A 382 4.58 9.16 -9.23
CA GLN A 382 3.55 9.74 -8.38
C GLN A 382 3.96 11.15 -7.92
N VAL A 383 3.23 12.17 -8.38
CA VAL A 383 3.50 13.58 -8.05
C VAL A 383 2.68 14.04 -6.84
N GLY A 384 1.50 13.47 -6.64
CA GLY A 384 0.63 13.72 -5.49
C GLY A 384 -0.03 12.44 -4.98
N ARG A 385 -0.86 12.54 -3.93
CA ARG A 385 -1.54 11.37 -3.34
C ARG A 385 -2.33 10.55 -4.35
N PHE A 386 -2.96 11.22 -5.33
CA PHE A 386 -3.81 10.56 -6.33
C PHE A 386 -3.38 10.85 -7.78
N THR A 387 -2.30 11.62 -7.98
CA THR A 387 -1.87 12.05 -9.32
C THR A 387 -0.59 11.34 -9.70
N ARG A 388 -0.62 10.63 -10.83
CA ARG A 388 0.57 10.08 -11.49
C ARG A 388 0.76 10.73 -12.84
N VAL A 389 2.00 11.07 -13.15
CA VAL A 389 2.42 11.59 -14.43
C VAL A 389 3.43 10.61 -14.98
N GLY A 390 3.31 10.26 -16.26
CA GLY A 390 4.25 9.40 -16.92
C GLY A 390 4.60 9.91 -18.29
N PHE A 391 5.78 9.54 -18.74
CA PHE A 391 6.30 9.87 -20.04
C PHE A 391 6.93 8.61 -20.63
N GLY A 392 6.64 8.28 -21.88
CA GLY A 392 7.23 7.13 -22.56
C GLY A 392 7.59 7.41 -24.00
N VAL A 393 8.55 6.66 -24.52
CA VAL A 393 9.07 6.76 -25.88
C VAL A 393 9.14 5.34 -26.41
N GLY A 394 8.59 5.11 -27.59
CA GLY A 394 8.62 3.80 -28.19
C GLY A 394 8.43 3.82 -29.69
N VAL A 395 8.88 2.76 -30.34
CA VAL A 395 8.56 2.48 -31.73
C VAL A 395 7.38 1.53 -31.76
N GLN A 396 6.30 1.93 -32.43
CA GLN A 396 5.09 1.14 -32.54
C GLN A 396 4.80 0.87 -34.02
N GLY A 397 5.31 -0.26 -34.53
CA GLY A 397 5.00 -0.83 -35.86
C GLY A 397 4.69 0.22 -36.93
N GLY A 398 3.40 0.44 -37.22
CA GLY A 398 2.95 1.36 -38.28
C GLY A 398 2.94 2.87 -37.97
N ARG A 399 3.22 3.31 -36.74
CA ARG A 399 3.20 4.74 -36.35
C ARG A 399 4.58 5.36 -36.18
N GLY A 400 5.65 4.59 -36.34
CA GLY A 400 7.01 5.08 -36.16
C GLY A 400 7.37 5.34 -34.71
N LEU A 401 8.18 6.37 -34.48
CA LEU A 401 8.63 6.82 -33.17
C LEU A 401 7.51 7.64 -32.51
N VAL A 402 6.99 7.15 -31.39
CA VAL A 402 5.89 7.76 -30.64
C VAL A 402 6.33 8.13 -29.23
N MET A 403 6.09 9.38 -28.86
CA MET A 403 6.20 9.88 -27.49
C MET A 403 4.81 9.84 -26.84
N THR A 404 4.70 9.31 -25.63
CA THR A 404 3.45 9.17 -24.89
C THR A 404 3.53 9.97 -23.59
N ALA A 405 2.71 11.00 -23.47
CA ALA A 405 2.51 11.70 -22.21
C ALA A 405 1.26 11.14 -21.52
N SER A 406 1.41 10.60 -20.32
CA SER A 406 0.32 10.03 -19.54
C SER A 406 0.10 10.82 -18.26
N TRP A 407 -1.16 11.09 -17.96
CA TRP A 407 -1.59 11.69 -16.71
C TRP A 407 -2.75 10.86 -16.16
N SER A 408 -2.69 10.49 -14.90
CA SER A 408 -3.78 9.79 -14.24
C SER A 408 -4.10 10.37 -12.88
N ARG A 409 -5.38 10.60 -12.62
CA ARG A 409 -5.89 11.08 -11.33
C ARG A 409 -7.26 10.51 -11.03
N LEU A 410 -7.47 10.02 -9.80
CA LEU A 410 -8.78 9.57 -9.30
C LEU A 410 -9.52 8.60 -10.26
N GLY A 411 -8.79 7.63 -10.82
CA GLY A 411 -9.33 6.63 -11.74
C GLY A 411 -9.42 7.06 -13.21
N GLN A 412 -9.22 8.34 -13.53
CA GLN A 412 -9.15 8.83 -14.90
C GLN A 412 -7.70 8.74 -15.41
N LYS A 413 -7.47 8.19 -16.61
CA LYS A 413 -6.16 8.13 -17.28
C LYS A 413 -6.26 8.77 -18.66
N ILE A 414 -5.53 9.87 -18.87
CA ILE A 414 -5.37 10.53 -20.16
C ILE A 414 -3.99 10.14 -20.67
N SER A 415 -3.93 9.63 -21.90
CA SER A 415 -2.67 9.28 -22.58
C SER A 415 -2.67 9.97 -23.94
N LEU A 416 -1.72 10.87 -24.16
CA LEU A 416 -1.53 11.60 -25.40
C LEU A 416 -0.34 11.00 -26.16
N PRO A 417 -0.57 10.15 -27.17
CA PRO A 417 0.47 9.69 -28.08
C PRO A 417 0.76 10.77 -29.14
N VAL A 418 2.00 11.17 -29.26
CA VAL A 418 2.51 12.10 -30.27
C VAL A 418 3.47 11.32 -31.16
N ALA A 419 3.10 11.14 -32.43
CA ALA A 419 4.01 10.56 -33.42
C ALA A 419 5.05 11.62 -33.80
N VAL A 420 6.32 11.33 -33.55
CA VAL A 420 7.45 12.25 -33.75
C VAL A 420 8.05 12.04 -35.13
N CYS A 421 8.24 10.78 -35.53
CA CYS A 421 8.80 10.42 -36.83
C CYS A 421 8.08 9.20 -37.40
N PRO A 422 7.71 9.21 -38.70
CA PRO A 422 7.22 8.01 -39.40
C PRO A 422 8.35 6.97 -39.54
N MET A 423 7.99 5.69 -39.69
CA MET A 423 8.94 4.56 -39.74
C MET A 423 10.08 4.74 -40.75
N ASP A 424 9.79 5.35 -41.90
CA ASP A 424 10.73 5.48 -43.02
C ASP A 424 11.94 6.39 -42.72
N VAL A 425 11.86 7.19 -41.66
CA VAL A 425 12.90 8.17 -41.26
C VAL A 425 13.43 7.88 -39.84
N VAL A 426 13.12 6.70 -39.27
CA VAL A 426 13.58 6.34 -37.91
C VAL A 426 15.06 5.97 -37.94
N ASN A 427 15.91 6.93 -37.58
CA ASN A 427 17.34 6.70 -37.33
C ASN A 427 17.60 6.31 -35.87
N ALA A 428 18.62 5.49 -35.63
CA ALA A 428 19.04 5.09 -34.28
C ALA A 428 19.38 6.31 -33.40
N ASP A 429 20.02 7.33 -33.98
CA ASP A 429 20.37 8.57 -33.27
C ASP A 429 19.13 9.37 -32.86
N ALA A 430 18.11 9.45 -33.73
CA ALA A 430 16.86 10.13 -33.44
C ALA A 430 16.08 9.41 -32.32
N ALA A 431 16.06 8.07 -32.35
CA ALA A 431 15.48 7.26 -31.29
C ALA A 431 16.24 7.42 -29.95
N ALA A 432 17.58 7.45 -29.99
CA ALA A 432 18.41 7.66 -28.81
C ALA A 432 18.18 9.05 -28.20
N LEU A 433 18.13 10.11 -29.02
CA LEU A 433 17.84 11.46 -28.56
C LEU A 433 16.43 11.58 -27.97
N ALA A 434 15.43 10.96 -28.61
CA ALA A 434 14.06 10.95 -28.11
C ALA A 434 13.93 10.25 -26.75
N VAL A 435 14.78 9.25 -26.47
CA VAL A 435 14.85 8.62 -25.14
C VAL A 435 15.66 9.47 -24.16
N ILE A 436 16.85 9.95 -24.53
CA ILE A 436 17.76 10.62 -23.59
C ILE A 436 17.23 11.99 -23.18
N LEU A 437 16.71 12.79 -24.11
CA LEU A 437 16.36 14.19 -23.87
C LEU A 437 15.29 14.34 -22.77
N PRO A 438 14.14 13.63 -22.79
CA PRO A 438 13.13 13.77 -21.74
C PRO A 438 13.63 13.32 -20.36
N TRP A 439 14.45 12.26 -20.32
CA TRP A 439 15.04 11.77 -19.07
C TRP A 439 16.12 12.72 -18.52
N ALA A 440 16.93 13.32 -19.39
CA ALA A 440 17.93 14.32 -19.01
C ALA A 440 17.29 15.61 -18.49
N VAL A 441 16.27 16.12 -19.19
CA VAL A 441 15.45 17.28 -18.75
C VAL A 441 14.81 16.99 -17.40
N TYR A 442 14.26 15.79 -17.22
CA TYR A 442 13.69 15.37 -15.95
C TYR A 442 14.74 15.36 -14.82
N CYS A 443 15.93 14.78 -15.06
CA CYS A 443 17.01 14.76 -14.07
C CYS A 443 17.46 16.18 -13.71
N ALA A 444 17.62 17.06 -14.69
CA ALA A 444 17.98 18.46 -14.47
C ALA A 444 16.94 19.19 -13.61
N LEU A 445 15.64 19.01 -13.87
CA LEU A 445 14.57 19.59 -13.06
C LEU A 445 14.50 19.00 -11.64
N GLU A 446 14.63 17.69 -11.52
CA GLU A 446 14.55 16.98 -10.25
C GLU A 446 15.69 17.38 -9.31
N PHE A 447 16.94 17.35 -9.79
CA PHE A 447 18.11 17.66 -8.99
C PHE A 447 18.39 19.16 -8.90
N GLY A 448 18.08 19.95 -9.94
CA GLY A 448 18.33 21.38 -9.99
C GLY A 448 17.28 22.24 -9.30
N TYR A 449 16.00 21.85 -9.33
CA TYR A 449 14.91 22.69 -8.82
C TYR A 449 14.06 22.01 -7.73
N ILE A 450 13.54 20.81 -8.01
CA ILE A 450 12.55 20.15 -7.16
C ILE A 450 13.17 19.75 -5.82
N ARG A 451 14.23 18.92 -5.83
CA ARG A 451 14.86 18.43 -4.60
C ARG A 451 15.45 19.55 -3.73
N PRO A 452 16.17 20.56 -4.26
CA PRO A 452 16.66 21.68 -3.44
C PRO A 452 15.53 22.49 -2.81
N ARG A 453 14.44 22.74 -3.53
CA ARG A 453 13.28 23.46 -3.02
C ARG A 453 12.57 22.69 -1.91
N GLU A 454 12.35 21.39 -2.09
CA GLU A 454 11.77 20.51 -1.07
C GLU A 454 12.65 20.46 0.19
N ARG A 455 13.98 20.33 0.03
CA ARG A 455 14.94 20.40 1.15
C ARG A 455 14.84 21.73 1.89
N ARG A 456 14.75 22.85 1.17
CA ARG A 456 14.65 24.20 1.77
C ARG A 456 13.31 24.38 2.51
N GLN A 457 12.20 23.95 1.93
CA GLN A 457 10.88 24.00 2.56
C GLN A 457 10.84 23.14 3.83
N ARG A 458 11.41 21.93 3.77
CA ARG A 458 11.50 21.02 4.93
C ARG A 458 12.36 21.59 6.05
N ARG A 459 13.56 22.09 5.73
CA ARG A 459 14.44 22.76 6.72
C ARG A 459 13.72 23.94 7.39
N ARG A 460 12.97 24.73 6.62
CA ARG A 460 12.15 25.83 7.16
C ARG A 460 11.01 25.32 8.06
N ALA A 461 10.32 24.24 7.69
CA ALA A 461 9.26 23.65 8.50
C ALA A 461 9.78 23.10 9.83
N ILE A 462 10.90 22.36 9.80
CA ILE A 462 11.58 21.84 11.01
C ILE A 462 12.06 23.01 11.87
N ALA A 463 12.73 24.01 11.29
CA ALA A 463 13.21 25.16 12.04
C ALA A 463 12.07 25.99 12.66
N ARG A 464 10.92 26.11 11.98
CA ARG A 464 9.73 26.77 12.54
C ARG A 464 9.18 26.02 13.74
N ARG A 465 9.04 24.69 13.64
CA ARG A 465 8.60 23.85 14.76
C ARG A 465 9.58 23.88 15.93
N HIS A 466 10.89 23.79 15.64
CA HIS A 466 11.93 23.92 16.65
C HIS A 466 11.82 25.24 17.42
N LYS A 467 11.63 26.36 16.71
CA LYS A 467 11.43 27.68 17.34
C LYS A 467 10.15 27.76 18.16
N GLN A 468 9.06 27.12 17.73
CA GLN A 468 7.81 27.06 18.48
C GLN A 468 7.99 26.29 19.79
N LEU A 469 8.64 25.12 19.74
CA LEU A 469 8.92 24.31 20.93
C LEU A 469 9.88 25.02 21.88
N LYS A 470 10.96 25.62 21.36
CA LYS A 470 11.91 26.39 22.18
C LYS A 470 11.27 27.55 22.96
N ARG A 471 10.20 28.17 22.42
CA ARG A 471 9.45 29.22 23.14
C ARG A 471 8.64 28.69 24.33
N LEU A 472 8.29 27.41 24.34
CA LEU A 472 7.52 26.79 25.41
C LEU A 472 8.42 26.28 26.55
N ILE A 473 9.70 26.00 26.28
CA ILE A 473 10.68 25.50 27.27
C ILE A 473 10.65 26.26 28.61
N PRO A 474 10.73 27.61 28.68
CA PRO A 474 10.79 28.29 29.98
C PRO A 474 9.52 28.09 30.82
N LYS A 475 8.34 28.09 30.18
CA LYS A 475 7.07 27.82 30.86
C LYS A 475 7.05 26.39 31.40
N LYS A 476 7.48 25.43 30.58
CA LYS A 476 7.51 24.00 30.94
C LYS A 476 8.55 23.66 32.00
N LYS A 477 9.70 24.32 31.95
CA LYS A 477 10.71 24.26 33.00
C LYS A 477 10.13 24.70 34.35
N ALA A 478 9.36 25.79 34.38
CA ALA A 478 8.70 26.25 35.61
C ALA A 478 7.62 25.26 36.10
N GLU A 479 6.79 24.73 35.22
CA GLU A 479 5.78 23.71 35.55
C GLU A 479 6.43 22.43 36.12
N SER A 480 7.54 21.99 35.52
CA SER A 480 8.31 20.83 35.99
C SER A 480 8.99 21.09 37.33
N GLN A 481 9.56 22.29 37.55
CA GLN A 481 10.16 22.65 38.83
C GLN A 481 9.14 22.60 39.97
N GLN A 482 7.93 23.12 39.74
CA GLN A 482 6.84 23.03 40.72
C GLN A 482 6.46 21.57 41.02
N ALA A 483 6.39 20.71 40.00
CA ALA A 483 6.12 19.29 40.20
C ALA A 483 7.24 18.58 40.98
N ILE A 484 8.50 18.92 40.68
CA ILE A 484 9.68 18.38 41.38
C ILE A 484 9.65 18.79 42.86
N GLU A 485 9.35 20.05 43.16
CA GLU A 485 9.22 20.56 44.53
C GLU A 485 8.14 19.82 45.33
N LEU A 486 6.98 19.53 44.71
CA LEU A 486 5.89 18.78 45.35
C LEU A 486 6.26 17.32 45.65
N MET A 487 7.13 16.71 44.83
CA MET A 487 7.55 15.31 45.00
C MET A 487 8.77 15.15 45.92
N ALA A 488 9.60 16.19 46.06
CA ALA A 488 10.92 16.11 46.69
C ALA A 488 10.88 15.49 48.10
N GLU A 489 9.98 15.97 48.97
CA GLU A 489 9.89 15.47 50.36
C GLU A 489 9.51 13.98 50.42
N HIS A 490 8.55 13.57 49.59
CA HIS A 490 8.12 12.18 49.52
C HIS A 490 9.24 11.26 49.00
N VAL A 491 9.95 11.69 47.95
CA VAL A 491 11.05 10.94 47.34
C VAL A 491 12.23 10.82 48.29
N HIS A 492 12.62 11.90 48.98
CA HIS A 492 13.71 11.85 49.95
C HIS A 492 13.42 10.89 51.11
N ARG A 493 12.19 10.92 51.66
CA ARG A 493 11.79 9.98 52.71
C ARG A 493 11.83 8.52 52.23
N ARG A 494 11.45 8.29 50.98
CA ARG A 494 11.46 6.97 50.35
C ARG A 494 12.88 6.47 50.12
N GLN A 495 13.77 7.32 49.58
CA GLN A 495 15.17 6.99 49.35
C GLN A 495 15.91 6.71 50.66
N ALA A 496 15.66 7.46 51.73
CA ALA A 496 16.26 7.20 53.04
C ALA A 496 15.91 5.79 53.57
N ARG A 497 14.65 5.36 53.38
CA ARG A 497 14.22 4.00 53.75
C ARG A 497 14.85 2.91 52.88
N GLU A 498 15.01 3.17 51.58
CA GLU A 498 15.73 2.27 50.67
C GLU A 498 17.21 2.17 51.06
N GLU A 499 17.85 3.29 51.41
CA GLU A 499 19.25 3.36 51.83
C GLU A 499 19.51 2.52 53.09
N GLU A 500 18.65 2.64 54.11
CA GLU A 500 18.71 1.83 55.33
C GLU A 500 18.61 0.31 55.04
N GLN A 501 17.89 -0.06 53.99
CA GLN A 501 17.68 -1.45 53.57
C GLN A 501 18.71 -1.94 52.55
N GLY A 502 19.68 -1.11 52.17
CA GLY A 502 20.65 -1.41 51.10
C GLY A 502 20.01 -1.56 49.72
N GLY A 503 18.87 -0.88 49.50
CA GLY A 503 18.08 -0.82 48.27
C GLY A 503 18.70 0.04 47.17
N LEU A 504 17.88 0.43 46.20
CA LEU A 504 18.30 1.22 45.03
C LEU A 504 18.14 2.71 45.33
N VAL A 505 19.24 3.45 45.38
CA VAL A 505 19.24 4.89 45.61
C VAL A 505 19.82 5.61 44.40
N ILE A 506 19.05 6.50 43.79
CA ILE A 506 19.50 7.29 42.64
C ILE A 506 20.24 8.51 43.16
N THR A 507 21.54 8.60 42.84
CA THR A 507 22.40 9.71 43.27
C THR A 507 22.32 10.89 42.31
N LYS A 508 22.20 10.60 41.01
CA LYS A 508 22.10 11.63 39.97
C LYS A 508 21.39 11.07 38.76
N ALA A 509 20.53 11.85 38.12
CA ALA A 509 20.03 11.52 36.80
C ALA A 509 19.96 12.77 35.91
N GLU A 510 20.52 12.66 34.71
CA GLU A 510 20.54 13.73 33.72
C GLU A 510 19.85 13.29 32.44
N TYR A 511 19.02 14.17 31.90
CA TYR A 511 18.37 13.97 30.62
C TYR A 511 18.70 15.13 29.69
N GLY A 512 19.26 14.84 28.52
CA GLY A 512 19.63 15.93 27.61
C GLY A 512 20.27 15.49 26.31
N HIS A 513 20.55 16.47 25.45
CA HIS A 513 21.27 16.23 24.21
C HIS A 513 22.78 16.31 24.46
N TYR A 514 23.48 15.19 24.24
CA TYR A 514 24.94 15.12 24.33
C TYR A 514 25.53 15.05 22.90
N PRO A 515 26.16 16.12 22.39
CA PRO A 515 26.80 16.10 21.08
C PRO A 515 28.07 15.22 21.08
N SER A 516 28.35 14.58 19.94
CA SER A 516 29.55 13.73 19.76
C SER A 516 30.86 14.54 19.89
N PRO A 517 31.92 13.95 20.48
CA PRO A 517 33.20 14.63 20.71
C PRO A 517 33.95 15.07 19.44
N LYS A 518 33.57 14.63 18.23
CA LYS A 518 34.20 15.06 16.96
C LYS A 518 34.01 16.56 16.65
N GLY A 519 33.12 17.27 17.35
CA GLY A 519 32.98 18.74 17.27
C GLY A 519 33.63 19.52 18.43
N TRP A 520 34.29 18.84 19.37
CA TRP A 520 34.62 19.37 20.70
C TRP A 520 35.98 20.07 20.81
N ILE A 521 36.75 20.11 19.72
CA ILE A 521 38.16 20.54 19.75
C ILE A 521 38.32 22.08 19.80
N ASN A 522 37.29 22.88 19.49
CA ASN A 522 37.50 24.33 19.27
C ASN A 522 36.95 25.29 20.34
N ASP A 523 36.11 24.90 21.30
CA ASP A 523 35.50 25.85 22.24
C ASP A 523 35.32 25.28 23.68
N SER A 524 36.43 24.99 24.36
CA SER A 524 36.41 24.37 25.70
C SER A 524 35.95 25.30 26.84
N ALA A 525 35.84 26.62 26.63
CA ALA A 525 35.48 27.57 27.68
C ALA A 525 33.97 27.92 27.74
N ASN A 526 33.21 27.67 26.66
CA ASN A 526 31.75 27.90 26.60
C ASN A 526 30.92 26.62 26.50
N ALA A 527 31.55 25.46 26.31
CA ALA A 527 30.87 24.18 26.06
C ALA A 527 29.93 23.70 27.20
N THR A 528 30.18 24.11 28.45
CA THR A 528 29.31 23.78 29.59
C THR A 528 28.04 24.63 29.67
N LYS A 529 27.97 25.77 28.99
CA LYS A 529 26.78 26.65 28.97
C LYS A 529 25.73 26.27 27.93
N ASP A 530 26.11 25.49 26.92
CA ASP A 530 25.24 25.18 25.76
C ASP A 530 24.65 23.76 25.78
N LEU A 531 24.96 22.96 26.82
CA LEU A 531 24.35 21.65 27.01
C LEU A 531 22.92 21.82 27.52
N GLU A 532 21.94 21.59 26.65
CA GLU A 532 20.51 21.53 26.97
C GLU A 532 20.22 20.25 27.80
N ILE A 533 20.62 20.26 29.07
CA ILE A 533 20.45 19.16 30.04
C ILE A 533 19.44 19.56 31.13
N ALA A 534 18.51 18.66 31.42
CA ALA A 534 17.59 18.72 32.54
C ALA A 534 18.06 17.75 33.64
N ASP A 535 18.09 18.23 34.88
CA ASP A 535 18.22 17.38 36.05
C ASP A 535 16.89 16.65 36.29
N VAL A 536 16.93 15.32 36.24
CA VAL A 536 15.78 14.43 36.38
C VAL A 536 15.95 13.48 37.57
N THR A 537 16.84 13.80 38.51
CA THR A 537 17.14 12.95 39.67
C THR A 537 15.90 12.61 40.49
N ILE A 538 15.11 13.61 40.90
CA ILE A 538 13.88 13.41 41.70
C ILE A 538 12.80 12.67 40.92
N PRO A 539 12.46 13.05 39.66
CA PRO A 539 11.50 12.31 38.84
C PRO A 539 11.86 10.83 38.63
N VAL A 540 13.12 10.52 38.35
CA VAL A 540 13.57 9.13 38.16
C VAL A 540 13.56 8.38 39.49
N ALA A 541 13.94 9.04 40.59
CA ALA A 541 13.92 8.47 41.93
C ALA A 541 12.49 8.19 42.45
N ALA A 542 11.52 9.01 42.05
CA ALA A 542 10.11 8.80 42.41
C ALA A 542 9.54 7.49 41.86
N LEU A 543 10.10 6.97 40.76
CA LEU A 543 9.66 5.74 40.11
C LEU A 543 10.23 4.48 40.74
N VAL A 544 11.14 4.60 41.70
CA VAL A 544 11.77 3.46 42.36
C VAL A 544 10.74 2.83 43.31
N ASP A 545 9.86 1.99 42.78
CA ASP A 545 8.94 1.16 43.56
C ASP A 545 9.24 -0.32 43.36
N HIS A 546 9.60 -1.01 44.44
CA HIS A 546 9.95 -2.42 44.45
C HIS A 546 10.99 -2.85 43.37
N GLY A 547 11.92 -1.96 43.03
CA GLY A 547 13.06 -2.26 42.14
C GLY A 547 12.74 -2.30 40.64
N GLN A 548 11.66 -1.66 40.17
CA GLN A 548 11.37 -1.53 38.73
C GLN A 548 10.98 -0.09 38.35
N LEU A 549 11.44 0.37 37.18
CA LEU A 549 11.20 1.72 36.66
C LEU A 549 10.08 1.69 35.62
N PHE A 550 8.96 2.37 35.87
CA PHE A 550 7.89 2.56 34.87
C PHE A 550 7.63 4.04 34.60
N GLN A 551 7.49 4.41 33.33
CA GLN A 551 7.07 5.71 32.78
C GLN A 551 7.39 6.96 33.62
N ILE A 552 8.45 7.68 33.23
CA ILE A 552 8.91 8.88 33.93
C ILE A 552 7.90 10.03 33.75
N LEU A 553 7.18 10.37 34.83
CA LEU A 553 6.30 11.55 34.90
C LEU A 553 7.02 12.74 35.55
N GLY A 554 6.67 13.97 35.14
CA GLY A 554 6.98 15.19 35.90
C GLY A 554 8.22 16.00 35.49
N PHE A 555 8.90 15.66 34.38
CA PHE A 555 10.01 16.47 33.85
C PHE A 555 9.73 17.03 32.45
N TYR A 556 10.40 18.13 32.13
CA TYR A 556 10.32 18.81 30.82
C TYR A 556 11.39 18.29 29.86
N ASP A 557 11.14 18.42 28.55
CA ASP A 557 12.13 18.13 27.52
C ASP A 557 13.07 19.33 27.29
N PRO A 558 14.38 19.23 27.60
CA PRO A 558 15.31 20.34 27.44
C PRO A 558 15.73 20.59 25.98
N ALA A 559 15.66 19.56 25.12
CA ALA A 559 16.19 19.59 23.76
C ALA A 559 15.19 18.97 22.76
N PRO A 560 14.03 19.61 22.52
CA PRO A 560 12.99 19.05 21.67
C PRO A 560 13.48 18.81 20.24
N LEU A 561 13.06 17.68 19.67
CA LEU A 561 13.45 17.25 18.32
C LEU A 561 14.96 17.01 18.14
N LEU A 562 15.74 16.86 19.21
CA LEU A 562 17.13 16.42 19.17
C LEU A 562 17.25 15.03 19.81
N PRO A 563 18.25 14.22 19.44
CA PRO A 563 18.47 12.92 20.07
C PRO A 563 18.95 13.14 21.50
N LYS A 564 18.21 12.64 22.49
CA LYS A 564 18.56 12.79 23.89
C LYS A 564 18.91 11.44 24.49
N LYS A 565 19.65 11.51 25.59
CA LYS A 565 20.04 10.34 26.36
C LYS A 565 19.72 10.58 27.83
N LEU A 566 19.30 9.52 28.50
CA LEU A 566 19.12 9.47 29.94
C LEU A 566 20.37 8.83 30.54
N LYS A 567 21.03 9.55 31.45
CA LYS A 567 22.16 9.06 32.22
C LYS A 567 21.75 8.96 33.68
N ILE A 568 21.95 7.79 34.28
CA ILE A 568 21.56 7.52 35.66
C ILE A 568 22.78 7.02 36.42
N TRP A 569 23.08 7.68 37.52
CA TRP A 569 24.03 7.24 38.54
C TRP A 569 23.23 6.81 39.77
N TYR A 570 23.52 5.62 40.29
CA TYR A 570 22.81 5.07 41.43
C TYR A 570 23.72 4.20 42.29
N THR A 571 23.33 4.02 43.56
CA THR A 571 23.96 3.10 44.49
C THR A 571 23.01 1.94 44.78
N TYR A 572 23.56 0.73 44.85
CA TYR A 572 22.82 -0.47 45.24
C TYR A 572 23.71 -1.32 46.14
N ARG A 573 23.23 -1.67 47.34
CA ARG A 573 24.02 -2.38 48.37
C ARG A 573 25.39 -1.74 48.65
N GLY A 574 25.44 -0.41 48.67
CA GLY A 574 26.66 0.36 48.94
C GLY A 574 27.68 0.41 47.80
N LYS A 575 27.32 -0.04 46.58
CA LYS A 575 28.19 0.06 45.39
C LYS A 575 27.61 1.01 44.34
N GLU A 576 28.47 1.76 43.68
CA GLU A 576 28.10 2.73 42.64
C GLU A 576 27.88 2.05 41.28
N HIS A 577 26.92 2.57 40.53
CA HIS A 577 26.55 2.07 39.21
C HIS A 577 26.22 3.24 38.27
N PHE A 578 26.43 3.03 36.97
CA PHE A 578 26.12 3.98 35.90
C PHE A 578 25.42 3.27 34.72
N VAL A 579 24.41 3.92 34.15
CA VAL A 579 23.75 3.48 32.92
C VAL A 579 23.41 4.67 32.04
N GLU A 580 23.53 4.47 30.72
CA GLU A 580 23.13 5.41 29.68
C GLU A 580 22.15 4.71 28.75
N ALA A 581 21.04 5.37 28.41
CA ALA A 581 20.10 4.85 27.43
C ALA A 581 19.52 5.94 26.52
N ASN A 582 19.08 5.51 25.34
CA ASN A 582 18.44 6.38 24.37
C ASN A 582 16.94 6.54 24.66
N ASP A 583 16.30 7.58 24.09
CA ASP A 583 14.86 7.87 24.28
C ASP A 583 13.90 6.71 23.97
N SER A 584 14.30 5.76 23.11
CA SER A 584 13.48 4.62 22.67
C SER A 584 13.82 3.31 23.39
N GLU A 585 14.74 3.35 24.34
CA GLU A 585 15.30 2.17 25.00
C GLU A 585 14.79 2.06 26.44
N GLY A 586 14.28 0.88 26.82
CA GLY A 586 13.85 0.61 28.18
C GLY A 586 15.05 0.35 29.09
N ILE A 587 15.05 0.92 30.29
CA ILE A 587 16.12 0.72 31.28
C ILE A 587 15.56 -0.06 32.46
N ALA A 588 16.25 -1.12 32.86
CA ALA A 588 16.02 -1.78 34.15
C ALA A 588 17.24 -1.60 35.06
N CYS A 589 16.99 -1.18 36.30
CA CYS A 589 18.01 -1.04 37.35
C CYS A 589 17.52 -1.76 38.61
N PRO A 590 18.40 -2.45 39.37
CA PRO A 590 19.86 -2.55 39.20
C PRO A 590 20.28 -3.70 38.24
N MET A 591 21.40 -3.52 37.53
CA MET A 591 22.07 -4.60 36.76
C MET A 591 23.57 -4.68 37.07
N ARG A 592 24.13 -5.89 36.99
CA ARG A 592 25.57 -6.13 37.21
C ARG A 592 26.47 -5.40 36.21
N THR A 593 26.01 -5.25 34.98
CA THR A 593 26.71 -4.53 33.89
C THR A 593 26.88 -3.04 34.18
N HIS A 594 26.05 -2.47 35.04
CA HIS A 594 26.10 -1.05 35.40
C HIS A 594 27.12 -0.77 36.50
N LEU A 595 27.70 -1.78 37.15
CA LEU A 595 28.59 -1.61 38.29
C LEU A 595 29.83 -0.79 37.89
N LEU A 596 30.08 0.31 38.59
CA LEU A 596 31.33 1.05 38.51
C LEU A 596 32.34 0.33 39.40
N GLY A 597 33.42 -0.16 38.78
CA GLY A 597 34.46 -0.98 39.41
C GLY A 597 35.34 -0.24 40.40
#